data_AF-A0AAN7F7J0-F1
#
_entry.id   AF-A0AAN7F7J0-F1
#
_cell.length_a   1.000
_cell.length_b   1.000
_cell.length_c   1.000
_cell.angle_alpha   90.00
_cell.angle_beta   90.00
_cell.angle_gamma   90.00
#
_symmetry.space_group_name_H-M   'P 1'
#
loop_
_entity.id
_entity.type
_entity.pdbx_description
1 polymer ?
#
loop_
_entity_poly.entity_id
_entity_poly.type
_entity_poly.pdbx_seq_one_letter_code
_entity_poly.pdbx_strand_id
1 'polypeptide(L)'
;MGKVAVAVIVSLWVISLSILVNHIVPEPYMDEIFHIPQAQQYCIGNFRSWDPMITTPPGLYYLSLVHVASLFPGMSIVQAASSFSEVCTTAILRSVNGVLAVLCSILVYEIITLLRPTLSEGKATICAVVLALYPLHWFFTFLYYTDVASLTAVLAMYLACLKKSYWLSAVLGALAVVIRQTNIVWMLFVACTGVINITLVRPRDNVEVNDTNTAIRKSNRSTSNDDVTSGSNLRQRKFSNSLGTDKHSMPSASLVSTNHSSGLLDEVKVIFLALWHMKWELLVSFSPFLMVFVAFLAFIRWNGSVVLDHVFWFGFCSCCGSFTLQQRSSCGPVPVILEEKAHQFLSSFCSCYCWRLLCTFFQLSSSLSYC
;
A
#
# COMPACT_ATOMS: atom_id res chain seq x y z
N MET A 1 13.94 -15.67 -6.75
CA MET A 1 13.69 -16.71 -5.71
C MET A 1 13.20 -16.13 -4.37
N GLY A 2 13.34 -14.81 -4.14
CA GLY A 2 13.05 -14.21 -2.84
C GLY A 2 11.63 -14.42 -2.26
N LYS A 3 10.56 -14.42 -3.08
CA LYS A 3 9.18 -14.66 -2.60
C LYS A 3 9.05 -15.98 -1.83
N VAL A 4 9.60 -17.04 -2.40
CA VAL A 4 9.57 -18.38 -1.81
C VAL A 4 10.41 -18.41 -0.53
N ALA A 5 11.58 -17.76 -0.55
CA ALA A 5 12.42 -17.64 0.64
C ALA A 5 11.70 -16.92 1.79
N VAL A 6 11.03 -15.78 1.51
CA VAL A 6 10.19 -15.07 2.51
C VAL A 6 9.11 -16.00 3.06
N ALA A 7 8.35 -16.66 2.17
CA ALA A 7 7.27 -17.55 2.57
C ALA A 7 7.78 -18.69 3.48
N VAL A 8 8.88 -19.35 3.12
CA VAL A 8 9.48 -20.44 3.90
C VAL A 8 9.97 -19.94 5.26
N ILE A 9 10.74 -18.85 5.28
CA ILE A 9 11.29 -18.29 6.54
C ILE A 9 10.15 -17.92 7.48
N VAL A 10 9.18 -17.11 7.01
CA VAL A 10 8.06 -16.67 7.85
C VAL A 10 7.21 -17.85 8.31
N SER A 11 6.93 -18.82 7.43
CA SER A 11 6.15 -20.01 7.81
C SER A 11 6.82 -20.82 8.91
N LEU A 12 8.14 -21.01 8.86
CA LEU A 12 8.87 -21.76 9.89
C LEU A 12 8.70 -21.14 11.28
N TRP A 13 8.82 -19.81 11.38
CA TRP A 13 8.65 -19.11 12.65
C TRP A 13 7.19 -19.08 13.10
N VAL A 14 6.27 -18.77 12.17
CA VAL A 14 4.83 -18.70 12.47
C VAL A 14 4.32 -20.05 12.96
N ILE A 15 4.62 -21.15 12.27
CA ILE A 15 4.17 -22.49 12.67
C ILE A 15 4.74 -22.85 14.05
N SER A 16 6.04 -22.69 14.25
CA SER A 16 6.71 -23.06 15.51
C SER A 16 6.15 -22.28 16.69
N LEU A 17 5.95 -20.97 16.54
CA LEU A 17 5.41 -20.15 17.62
C LEU A 17 3.90 -20.32 17.79
N SER A 18 3.13 -20.54 16.72
CA SER A 18 1.71 -20.89 16.83
C SER A 18 1.51 -22.15 17.67
N ILE A 19 2.35 -23.17 17.51
CA ILE A 19 2.30 -24.38 18.34
C ILE A 19 2.55 -24.03 19.82
N LEU A 20 3.59 -23.23 20.08
CA LEU A 20 3.93 -22.82 21.44
C LEU A 20 2.84 -21.97 22.10
N VAL A 21 2.31 -20.98 21.39
CA VAL A 21 1.25 -20.09 21.89
C VAL A 21 -0.02 -20.88 22.19
N ASN A 22 -0.45 -21.76 21.28
CA ASN A 22 -1.64 -22.58 21.51
C ASN A 22 -1.46 -23.60 22.64
N HIS A 23 -0.23 -24.03 22.92
CA HIS A 23 0.06 -24.89 24.07
C HIS A 23 0.03 -24.12 25.39
N ILE A 24 0.57 -22.90 25.44
CA ILE A 24 0.65 -22.09 26.67
C ILE A 24 -0.68 -21.40 26.98
N VAL A 25 -1.37 -20.90 25.96
CA VAL A 25 -2.62 -20.14 26.07
C VAL A 25 -3.69 -20.81 25.21
N PRO A 26 -4.22 -21.97 25.62
CA PRO A 26 -5.22 -22.70 24.83
C PRO A 26 -6.57 -21.99 24.77
N GLU A 27 -6.90 -21.25 25.83
CA GLU A 27 -8.18 -20.53 25.96
C GLU A 27 -8.18 -19.21 25.18
N PRO A 28 -9.37 -18.72 24.76
CA PRO A 28 -9.52 -17.40 24.15
C PRO A 28 -8.93 -16.28 25.02
N TYR A 29 -8.12 -15.42 24.41
CA TYR A 29 -7.43 -14.31 25.05
C TYR A 29 -7.95 -12.95 24.56
N MET A 30 -8.19 -12.01 25.50
CA MET A 30 -8.73 -10.68 25.22
C MET A 30 -10.04 -10.73 24.41
N ASP A 31 -10.13 -10.08 23.24
CA ASP A 31 -11.36 -9.99 22.44
C ASP A 31 -11.69 -11.30 21.74
N GLU A 32 -10.78 -12.29 21.74
CA GLU A 32 -11.08 -13.64 21.27
C GLU A 32 -12.26 -14.26 22.04
N ILE A 33 -12.50 -13.84 23.29
CA ILE A 33 -13.65 -14.29 24.08
C ILE A 33 -15.00 -13.98 23.40
N PHE A 34 -15.05 -12.93 22.59
CA PHE A 34 -16.22 -12.57 21.78
C PHE A 34 -16.11 -13.14 20.36
N HIS A 35 -14.92 -13.04 19.75
CA HIS A 35 -14.74 -13.43 18.35
C HIS A 35 -14.77 -14.94 18.10
N ILE A 36 -14.24 -15.76 19.00
CA ILE A 36 -14.18 -17.22 18.83
C ILE A 36 -15.58 -17.85 18.91
N PRO A 37 -16.40 -17.60 19.95
CA PRO A 37 -17.75 -18.14 19.98
C PRO A 37 -18.60 -17.68 18.79
N GLN A 38 -18.46 -16.42 18.37
CA GLN A 38 -19.16 -15.91 17.19
C GLN A 38 -18.74 -16.63 15.90
N ALA A 39 -17.44 -16.88 15.70
CA ALA A 39 -16.96 -17.64 14.54
C ALA A 39 -17.47 -19.09 14.56
N GLN A 40 -17.54 -19.70 15.74
CA GLN A 40 -18.09 -21.05 15.90
C GLN A 40 -19.59 -21.13 15.54
N GLN A 41 -20.38 -20.10 15.85
CA GLN A 41 -21.78 -20.01 15.38
C GLN A 41 -21.86 -20.03 13.85
N TYR A 42 -20.96 -19.32 13.17
CA TYR A 42 -20.91 -19.32 11.71
C TYR A 42 -20.46 -20.67 11.15
N CYS A 43 -19.56 -21.37 11.84
CA CYS A 43 -19.13 -22.72 11.46
C CYS A 43 -20.27 -23.74 11.46
N ILE A 44 -21.22 -23.63 12.40
CA ILE A 44 -22.43 -24.48 12.41
C ILE A 44 -23.56 -23.97 11.50
N GLY A 45 -23.29 -22.94 10.68
CA GLY A 45 -24.24 -22.36 9.75
C GLY A 45 -25.24 -21.37 10.37
N ASN A 46 -25.07 -20.99 11.63
CA ASN A 46 -25.92 -20.00 12.30
C ASN A 46 -25.46 -18.56 11.99
N PHE A 47 -25.67 -18.13 10.74
CA PHE A 47 -25.32 -16.78 10.26
C PHE A 47 -26.21 -15.66 10.81
N ARG A 48 -27.29 -16.00 11.54
CA ARG A 48 -28.20 -15.01 12.14
C ARG A 48 -27.80 -14.62 13.55
N SER A 49 -26.91 -15.38 14.20
CA SER A 49 -26.38 -15.03 15.52
C SER A 49 -25.40 -13.89 15.41
N TRP A 50 -25.50 -12.90 16.30
CA TRP A 50 -24.55 -11.81 16.42
C TRP A 50 -24.37 -11.42 17.88
N ASP A 51 -23.14 -11.47 18.38
CA ASP A 51 -22.80 -10.95 19.71
C ASP A 51 -22.80 -9.41 19.69
N PRO A 52 -23.61 -8.74 20.53
CA PRO A 52 -23.73 -7.29 20.54
C PRO A 52 -22.44 -6.55 20.97
N MET A 53 -21.46 -7.24 21.58
CA MET A 53 -20.17 -6.64 21.93
C MET A 53 -19.23 -6.50 20.73
N ILE A 54 -19.54 -7.14 19.60
CA ILE A 54 -18.71 -7.10 18.40
C ILE A 54 -19.06 -5.86 17.56
N THR A 55 -18.10 -4.97 17.43
CA THR A 55 -18.21 -3.70 16.68
C THR A 55 -17.60 -3.77 15.28
N THR A 56 -17.02 -4.90 14.90
CA THR A 56 -16.41 -5.12 13.57
C THR A 56 -17.32 -5.95 12.67
N PRO A 57 -17.28 -5.76 11.33
CA PRO A 57 -18.08 -6.59 10.44
C PRO A 57 -17.56 -8.04 10.33
N PRO A 58 -18.38 -8.97 9.82
CA PRO A 58 -18.12 -10.42 9.85
C PRO A 58 -16.99 -10.92 8.92
N GLY A 59 -16.20 -10.05 8.28
CA GLY A 59 -15.26 -10.45 7.23
C GLY A 59 -14.25 -11.51 7.65
N LEU A 60 -13.71 -11.44 8.87
CA LEU A 60 -12.80 -12.46 9.39
C LEU A 60 -13.47 -13.83 9.55
N TYR A 61 -14.77 -13.86 9.89
CA TYR A 61 -15.51 -15.11 10.05
C TYR A 61 -15.69 -15.82 8.72
N TYR A 62 -16.04 -15.08 7.66
CA TYR A 62 -16.12 -15.65 6.32
C TYR A 62 -14.76 -16.17 5.82
N LEU A 63 -13.68 -15.43 6.08
CA LEU A 63 -12.32 -15.92 5.77
C LEU A 63 -12.00 -17.22 6.51
N SER A 64 -12.43 -17.32 7.76
CA SER A 64 -12.23 -18.52 8.57
C SER A 64 -13.01 -19.73 8.04
N LEU A 65 -14.23 -19.53 7.53
CA LEU A 65 -14.98 -20.59 6.87
C LEU A 65 -14.27 -21.09 5.60
N VAL A 66 -13.75 -20.18 4.79
CA VAL A 66 -12.97 -20.54 3.59
C VAL A 66 -11.71 -21.31 3.98
N HIS A 67 -11.02 -20.87 5.03
CA HIS A 67 -9.82 -21.54 5.55
C HIS A 67 -10.13 -22.95 6.05
N VAL A 68 -11.16 -23.11 6.86
CA VAL A 68 -11.62 -24.40 7.38
C VAL A 68 -12.05 -25.34 6.25
N ALA A 69 -12.83 -24.84 5.29
CA ALA A 69 -13.22 -25.63 4.11
C ALA A 69 -12.00 -26.07 3.27
N SER A 70 -10.96 -25.23 3.20
CA SER A 70 -9.71 -25.55 2.48
C SER A 70 -8.88 -26.63 3.20
N LEU A 71 -8.90 -26.66 4.54
CA LEU A 71 -8.23 -27.69 5.33
C LEU A 71 -8.97 -29.03 5.32
N PHE A 72 -10.31 -29.00 5.26
CA PHE A 72 -11.16 -30.19 5.35
C PHE A 72 -12.15 -30.29 4.18
N PRO A 73 -11.69 -30.43 2.93
CA PRO A 73 -12.56 -30.41 1.75
C PRO A 73 -13.59 -31.54 1.72
N GLY A 74 -13.30 -32.68 2.36
CA GLY A 74 -14.20 -33.83 2.45
C GLY A 74 -15.41 -33.62 3.36
N MET A 75 -15.32 -32.71 4.34
CA MET A 75 -16.42 -32.42 5.28
C MET A 75 -17.47 -31.48 4.68
N SER A 76 -17.15 -30.73 3.62
CA SER A 76 -18.13 -29.92 2.89
C SER A 76 -19.10 -30.76 2.05
N ILE A 77 -18.74 -32.02 1.74
CA ILE A 77 -19.55 -32.95 0.94
C ILE A 77 -20.51 -33.76 1.83
N VAL A 78 -20.09 -34.05 3.06
CA VAL A 78 -20.94 -34.69 4.07
C VAL A 78 -21.68 -33.58 4.80
N GLN A 79 -22.98 -33.43 4.52
CA GLN A 79 -23.86 -32.45 5.15
C GLN A 79 -24.07 -32.74 6.64
N ALA A 80 -23.01 -32.67 7.44
CA ALA A 80 -23.01 -32.78 8.88
C ALA A 80 -22.74 -31.40 9.47
N ALA A 81 -23.78 -30.57 9.55
CA ALA A 81 -23.71 -29.25 10.19
C ALA A 81 -23.25 -29.31 11.66
N SER A 82 -23.30 -30.49 12.30
CA SER A 82 -22.82 -30.74 13.66
C SER A 82 -21.31 -30.97 13.77
N SER A 83 -20.59 -31.31 12.70
CA SER A 83 -19.16 -31.64 12.77
C SER A 83 -18.22 -30.44 12.54
N PHE A 84 -18.73 -29.32 12.03
CA PHE A 84 -17.92 -28.10 11.86
C PHE A 84 -17.59 -27.38 13.19
N SER A 85 -18.40 -27.57 14.24
CA SER A 85 -18.11 -27.02 15.57
C SER A 85 -16.86 -27.64 16.18
N GLU A 86 -16.63 -28.94 15.95
CA GLU A 86 -15.42 -29.63 16.42
C GLU A 86 -14.17 -29.18 15.62
N VAL A 87 -14.37 -28.67 14.40
CA VAL A 87 -13.28 -28.22 13.52
C VAL A 87 -12.92 -26.76 13.77
N CYS A 88 -13.85 -25.90 14.18
CA CYS A 88 -13.57 -24.50 14.49
C CYS A 88 -13.03 -24.30 15.92
N THR A 89 -11.96 -25.04 16.24
CA THR A 89 -11.22 -24.85 17.49
C THR A 89 -10.48 -23.52 17.50
N THR A 90 -10.16 -23.01 18.70
CA THR A 90 -9.33 -21.80 18.88
C THR A 90 -8.04 -21.85 18.07
N ALA A 91 -7.34 -22.99 18.06
CA ALA A 91 -6.08 -23.15 17.32
C ALA A 91 -6.28 -23.04 15.80
N ILE A 92 -7.35 -23.64 15.26
CA ILE A 92 -7.65 -23.58 13.82
C ILE A 92 -8.05 -22.15 13.43
N LEU A 93 -8.86 -21.47 14.24
CA LEU A 93 -9.21 -20.07 14.00
C LEU A 93 -7.97 -19.15 14.06
N ARG A 94 -7.11 -19.30 15.07
CA ARG A 94 -5.82 -18.56 15.13
C ARG A 94 -4.92 -18.86 13.92
N SER A 95 -4.96 -20.08 13.39
CA SER A 95 -4.16 -20.43 12.20
C SER A 95 -4.54 -19.62 10.95
N VAL A 96 -5.76 -19.06 10.87
CA VAL A 96 -6.18 -18.13 9.82
C VAL A 96 -5.24 -16.92 9.78
N ASN A 97 -4.94 -16.32 10.93
CA ASN A 97 -4.00 -15.20 11.02
C ASN A 97 -2.57 -15.63 10.72
N GLY A 98 -2.17 -16.85 11.09
CA GLY A 98 -0.87 -17.41 10.69
C GLY A 98 -0.70 -17.49 9.17
N VAL A 99 -1.70 -18.04 8.46
CA VAL A 99 -1.69 -18.11 6.98
C VAL A 99 -1.71 -16.71 6.37
N LEU A 100 -2.56 -15.81 6.88
CA LEU A 100 -2.64 -14.45 6.39
C LEU A 100 -1.35 -13.65 6.63
N ALA A 101 -0.62 -13.89 7.72
CA ALA A 101 0.68 -13.27 7.97
C ALA A 101 1.76 -13.71 6.96
N VAL A 102 1.75 -14.99 6.57
CA VAL A 102 2.62 -15.48 5.49
C VAL A 102 2.26 -14.80 4.16
N LEU A 103 0.96 -14.74 3.83
CA LEU A 103 0.48 -14.04 2.62
C LEU A 103 0.84 -12.54 2.64
N CYS A 104 0.63 -11.88 3.78
CA CYS A 104 1.02 -10.48 4.02
C CYS A 104 2.51 -10.27 3.72
N SER A 105 3.37 -11.14 4.20
CA SER A 105 4.82 -11.06 3.99
C SER A 105 5.21 -11.21 2.51
N ILE A 106 4.52 -12.09 1.76
CA ILE A 106 4.70 -12.23 0.31
C ILE A 106 4.24 -10.94 -0.40
N LEU A 107 3.10 -10.36 -0.01
CA LEU A 107 2.61 -9.10 -0.58
C LEU A 107 3.59 -7.95 -0.31
N VAL A 108 4.16 -7.86 0.90
CA VAL A 108 5.20 -6.88 1.24
C VAL A 108 6.41 -7.04 0.33
N TYR A 109 6.91 -8.26 0.11
CA TYR A 109 8.01 -8.51 -0.81
C TYR A 109 7.69 -8.05 -2.24
N GLU A 110 6.49 -8.37 -2.74
CA GLU A 110 6.01 -7.95 -4.07
C GLU A 110 5.98 -6.43 -4.21
N ILE A 111 5.46 -5.74 -3.19
CA ILE A 111 5.40 -4.28 -3.17
C ILE A 111 6.82 -3.68 -3.16
N ILE A 112 7.73 -4.22 -2.33
CA ILE A 112 9.13 -3.75 -2.26
C ILE A 112 9.82 -3.90 -3.62
N THR A 113 9.70 -5.07 -4.24
CA THR A 113 10.33 -5.34 -5.54
C THR A 113 9.74 -4.51 -6.67
N LEU A 114 8.44 -4.23 -6.62
CA LEU A 114 7.77 -3.36 -7.59
C LEU A 114 8.17 -1.88 -7.43
N LEU A 115 8.27 -1.39 -6.20
CA LEU A 115 8.63 0.01 -5.93
C LEU A 115 10.14 0.29 -6.01
N ARG A 116 10.98 -0.75 -5.85
CA ARG A 116 12.45 -0.63 -5.86
C ARG A 116 13.08 -1.69 -6.77
N PRO A 117 12.95 -1.57 -8.10
CA PRO A 117 13.45 -2.56 -9.05
C PRO A 117 14.98 -2.71 -9.04
N THR A 118 15.72 -1.69 -8.58
CA THR A 118 17.19 -1.71 -8.46
C THR A 118 17.70 -2.39 -7.19
N LEU A 119 16.81 -2.75 -6.26
CA LEU A 119 17.18 -3.40 -5.00
C LEU A 119 17.48 -4.88 -5.26
N SER A 120 18.59 -5.38 -4.71
CA SER A 120 18.92 -6.79 -4.84
C SER A 120 17.89 -7.69 -4.16
N GLU A 121 17.62 -8.87 -4.73
CA GLU A 121 16.63 -9.82 -4.19
C GLU A 121 16.87 -10.15 -2.72
N GLY A 122 18.14 -10.32 -2.32
CA GLY A 122 18.50 -10.62 -0.93
C GLY A 122 18.13 -9.50 0.04
N LYS A 123 18.35 -8.23 -0.35
CA LYS A 123 17.97 -7.07 0.47
C LYS A 123 16.45 -6.95 0.56
N ALA A 124 15.73 -7.13 -0.55
CA ALA A 124 14.26 -7.13 -0.55
C ALA A 124 13.69 -8.24 0.35
N THR A 125 14.30 -9.43 0.32
CA THR A 125 13.94 -10.57 1.17
C THR A 125 14.14 -10.25 2.64
N ILE A 126 15.32 -9.72 3.02
CA ILE A 126 15.60 -9.31 4.41
C ILE A 126 14.61 -8.24 4.87
N CYS A 127 14.35 -7.21 4.05
CA CYS A 127 13.38 -6.17 4.39
C CYS A 127 11.98 -6.74 4.63
N ALA A 128 11.50 -7.64 3.77
CA ALA A 128 10.18 -8.27 3.93
C ALA A 128 10.12 -9.12 5.22
N VAL A 129 11.16 -9.89 5.53
CA VAL A 129 11.24 -10.69 6.77
C VAL A 129 11.27 -9.80 8.00
N VAL A 130 12.06 -8.70 7.99
CA VAL A 130 12.12 -7.75 9.10
C VAL A 130 10.76 -7.08 9.34
N LEU A 131 10.04 -6.71 8.28
CA LEU A 131 8.70 -6.13 8.39
C LEU A 131 7.67 -7.15 8.90
N ALA A 132 7.79 -8.42 8.52
CA ALA A 132 6.95 -9.50 9.05
C ALA A 132 7.15 -9.71 10.57
N LEU A 133 8.37 -9.47 11.06
CA LEU A 133 8.73 -9.52 12.48
C LEU A 133 8.42 -8.23 13.23
N TYR A 134 7.74 -7.25 12.61
CA TYR A 134 7.37 -6.02 13.30
C TYR A 134 6.55 -6.35 14.55
N PRO A 135 6.94 -5.90 15.77
CA PRO A 135 6.39 -6.43 17.02
C PRO A 135 4.86 -6.43 17.10
N LEU A 136 4.22 -5.38 16.59
CA LEU A 136 2.76 -5.28 16.57
C LEU A 136 2.11 -6.32 15.63
N HIS A 137 2.64 -6.48 14.42
CA HIS A 137 2.14 -7.47 13.47
C HIS A 137 2.39 -8.89 13.98
N TRP A 138 3.58 -9.11 14.54
CA TRP A 138 3.99 -10.37 15.12
C TRP A 138 3.05 -10.80 16.25
N PHE A 139 2.70 -9.89 17.16
CA PHE A 139 1.77 -10.17 18.24
C PHE A 139 0.40 -10.65 17.72
N PHE A 140 -0.21 -9.92 16.80
CA PHE A 140 -1.54 -10.28 16.26
C PHE A 140 -1.53 -11.48 15.30
N THR A 141 -0.36 -11.95 14.86
CA THR A 141 -0.25 -13.15 14.01
C THR A 141 -0.72 -14.41 14.73
N PHE A 142 -0.60 -14.45 16.06
CA PHE A 142 -0.91 -15.64 16.86
C PHE A 142 -2.28 -15.60 17.55
N LEU A 143 -2.99 -14.47 17.46
CA LEU A 143 -4.31 -14.27 18.04
C LEU A 143 -5.35 -14.11 16.94
N TYR A 144 -6.59 -14.53 17.19
CA TYR A 144 -7.70 -14.47 16.25
C TYR A 144 -8.33 -13.06 16.21
N TYR A 145 -7.58 -12.13 15.61
CA TYR A 145 -7.91 -10.72 15.49
C TYR A 145 -8.07 -10.28 14.03
N THR A 146 -8.82 -9.20 13.79
CA THR A 146 -9.07 -8.69 12.43
C THR A 146 -7.87 -7.93 11.84
N ASP A 147 -6.88 -7.55 12.63
CA ASP A 147 -5.73 -6.72 12.23
C ASP A 147 -4.89 -7.32 11.10
N VAL A 148 -4.53 -8.60 11.19
CA VAL A 148 -3.71 -9.28 10.18
C VAL A 148 -4.46 -9.43 8.87
N ALA A 149 -5.74 -9.84 8.92
CA ALA A 149 -6.61 -9.93 7.75
C ALA A 149 -6.82 -8.57 7.08
N SER A 150 -7.06 -7.54 7.90
CA SER A 150 -7.22 -6.14 7.48
C SER A 150 -5.99 -5.64 6.73
N LEU A 151 -4.80 -5.79 7.33
CA LEU A 151 -3.54 -5.37 6.72
C LEU A 151 -3.28 -6.13 5.40
N THR A 152 -3.50 -7.45 5.40
CA THR A 152 -3.31 -8.29 4.21
C THR A 152 -4.19 -7.83 3.06
N ALA A 153 -5.49 -7.59 3.30
CA ALA A 153 -6.42 -7.12 2.29
C ALA A 153 -6.06 -5.72 1.77
N VAL A 154 -5.66 -4.79 2.65
CA VAL A 154 -5.21 -3.45 2.27
C VAL A 154 -3.95 -3.50 1.41
N LEU A 155 -2.95 -4.32 1.77
CA LEU A 155 -1.73 -4.49 0.97
C LEU A 155 -2.02 -5.17 -0.37
N ALA A 156 -2.93 -6.14 -0.41
CA ALA A 156 -3.35 -6.79 -1.65
C ALA A 156 -4.05 -5.79 -2.59
N MET A 157 -4.98 -4.98 -2.05
CA MET A 157 -5.62 -3.87 -2.76
C MET A 157 -4.57 -2.90 -3.32
N TYR A 158 -3.61 -2.49 -2.50
CA TYR A 158 -2.55 -1.58 -2.92
C TYR A 158 -1.68 -2.17 -4.03
N LEU A 159 -1.25 -3.43 -3.89
CA LEU A 159 -0.48 -4.13 -4.93
C LEU A 159 -1.25 -4.24 -6.25
N ALA A 160 -2.55 -4.55 -6.19
CA ALA A 160 -3.41 -4.58 -7.38
C ALA A 160 -3.51 -3.21 -8.05
N CYS A 161 -3.62 -2.13 -7.27
CA CYS A 161 -3.62 -0.75 -7.77
C CYS A 161 -2.28 -0.39 -8.44
N LEU A 162 -1.14 -0.75 -7.83
CA LEU A 162 0.19 -0.56 -8.41
C LEU A 162 0.36 -1.31 -9.74
N LYS A 163 -0.24 -2.50 -9.85
CA LYS A 163 -0.30 -3.29 -11.09
C LYS A 163 -1.36 -2.79 -12.09
N LYS A 164 -1.98 -1.63 -11.84
CA LYS A 164 -3.04 -1.01 -12.67
C LYS A 164 -4.30 -1.88 -12.83
N SER A 165 -4.51 -2.86 -11.95
CA SER A 165 -5.72 -3.69 -11.92
C SER A 165 -6.72 -3.07 -10.95
N TYR A 166 -7.41 -2.01 -11.40
CA TYR A 166 -8.31 -1.22 -10.54
C TYR A 166 -9.55 -1.99 -10.09
N TRP A 167 -10.08 -2.89 -10.93
CA TRP A 167 -11.19 -3.77 -10.56
C TRP A 167 -10.82 -4.73 -9.44
N LEU A 168 -9.70 -5.45 -9.58
CA LEU A 168 -9.21 -6.34 -8.53
C LEU A 168 -8.90 -5.55 -7.26
N SER A 169 -8.30 -4.37 -7.40
CA SER A 169 -8.00 -3.49 -6.27
C SER A 169 -9.27 -3.09 -5.51
N ALA A 170 -10.33 -2.68 -6.21
CA ALA A 170 -11.59 -2.31 -5.59
C ALA A 170 -12.29 -3.51 -4.93
N VAL A 171 -12.24 -4.71 -5.52
CA VAL A 171 -12.78 -5.93 -4.89
C VAL A 171 -12.03 -6.26 -3.60
N LEU A 172 -10.70 -6.18 -3.62
CA LEU A 172 -9.87 -6.36 -2.42
C LEU A 172 -10.11 -5.24 -1.39
N GLY A 173 -10.39 -4.02 -1.83
CA GLY A 173 -10.80 -2.91 -0.97
C GLY A 173 -12.16 -3.12 -0.32
N ALA A 174 -13.14 -3.65 -1.06
CA ALA A 174 -14.43 -4.04 -0.52
C ALA A 174 -14.27 -5.16 0.52
N LEU A 175 -13.43 -6.16 0.24
CA LEU A 175 -13.07 -7.19 1.21
C LEU A 175 -12.44 -6.59 2.46
N ALA A 176 -11.51 -5.63 2.31
CA ALA A 176 -10.91 -4.93 3.44
C ALA A 176 -11.97 -4.20 4.29
N VAL A 177 -12.94 -3.53 3.67
CA VAL A 177 -14.06 -2.86 4.37
C VAL A 177 -14.96 -3.86 5.11
N VAL A 178 -15.22 -5.03 4.53
CA VAL A 178 -15.99 -6.11 5.17
C VAL A 178 -15.22 -6.74 6.34
N ILE A 179 -13.89 -6.71 6.34
CA ILE A 179 -13.07 -7.12 7.50
C ILE A 179 -13.12 -6.05 8.60
N ARG A 180 -12.98 -4.76 8.24
CA ARG A 180 -13.11 -3.62 9.17
C ARG A 180 -13.65 -2.39 8.43
N GLN A 181 -14.67 -1.74 9.02
CA GLN A 181 -15.30 -0.54 8.44
C GLN A 181 -14.29 0.60 8.20
N THR A 182 -13.31 0.74 9.09
CA THR A 182 -12.24 1.76 9.01
C THR A 182 -11.38 1.65 7.76
N ASN A 183 -11.34 0.48 7.10
CA ASN A 183 -10.56 0.29 5.88
C ASN A 183 -11.09 1.06 4.67
N ILE A 184 -12.28 1.68 4.78
CA ILE A 184 -12.76 2.59 3.74
C ILE A 184 -11.77 3.75 3.51
N VAL A 185 -11.11 4.21 4.58
CA VAL A 185 -10.10 5.27 4.52
C VAL A 185 -8.89 4.83 3.70
N TRP A 186 -8.41 3.61 3.93
CA TRP A 186 -7.28 3.04 3.18
C TRP A 186 -7.64 2.79 1.72
N MET A 187 -8.88 2.39 1.43
CA MET A 187 -9.36 2.24 0.06
C MET A 187 -9.36 3.57 -0.70
N LEU A 188 -9.87 4.64 -0.08
CA LEU A 188 -9.83 5.99 -0.66
C LEU A 188 -8.38 6.46 -0.86
N PHE A 189 -7.49 6.19 0.11
CA PHE A 189 -6.07 6.51 -0.02
C PHE A 189 -5.42 5.78 -1.21
N VAL A 190 -5.70 4.48 -1.39
CA VAL A 190 -5.18 3.71 -2.53
C VAL A 190 -5.75 4.20 -3.86
N ALA A 191 -7.02 4.59 -3.91
CA ALA A 191 -7.62 5.20 -5.09
C ALA A 191 -6.93 6.53 -5.43
N CYS A 192 -6.74 7.42 -4.46
CA CYS A 192 -6.05 8.71 -4.64
C CYS A 192 -4.61 8.54 -5.11
N THR A 193 -3.85 7.61 -4.50
CA THR A 193 -2.46 7.34 -4.93
C THR A 193 -2.41 6.78 -6.35
N GLY A 194 -3.37 5.93 -6.73
CA GLY A 194 -3.50 5.44 -8.11
C GLY A 194 -3.77 6.57 -9.11
N VAL A 195 -4.67 7.49 -8.78
CA VAL A 195 -4.96 8.67 -9.61
C VAL A 195 -3.72 9.55 -9.76
N ILE A 196 -3.03 9.84 -8.66
CA ILE A 196 -1.78 10.64 -8.68
C ILE A 196 -0.74 9.97 -9.58
N ASN A 197 -0.55 8.66 -9.47
CA ASN A 197 0.41 7.92 -10.28
C ASN A 197 0.12 8.03 -11.79
N ILE A 198 -1.15 7.93 -12.19
CA ILE A 198 -1.55 8.15 -13.60
C ILE A 198 -1.26 9.59 -14.04
N THR A 199 -1.59 10.57 -13.20
CA THR A 199 -1.41 11.99 -13.55
C THR A 199 0.05 12.43 -13.61
N LEU A 200 0.95 11.79 -12.85
CA LEU A 200 2.38 12.16 -12.83
C LEU A 200 3.22 11.41 -13.88
N VAL A 201 2.84 10.20 -14.27
CA VAL A 201 3.59 9.42 -15.26
C VAL A 201 3.37 9.96 -16.68
N ARG A 202 2.16 10.39 -17.04
CA ARG A 202 1.84 10.84 -18.41
C ARG A 202 2.57 12.12 -18.86
N PRO A 203 2.76 13.16 -18.02
CA PRO A 203 3.56 14.33 -18.38
C PRO A 203 5.03 13.96 -18.67
N ARG A 204 5.60 13.00 -17.94
CA ARG A 204 6.99 12.57 -18.10
C ARG A 204 7.22 11.89 -19.45
N ASP A 205 6.30 10.99 -19.86
CA ASP A 205 6.35 10.34 -21.16
C ASP A 205 6.21 11.35 -22.31
N ASN A 206 5.31 12.33 -22.17
CA ASN A 206 5.11 13.38 -23.19
C ASN A 206 6.31 14.34 -23.31
N VAL A 207 7.00 14.65 -22.21
CA VAL A 207 8.23 15.47 -22.22
C VAL A 207 9.37 14.70 -22.88
N GLU A 208 9.57 13.43 -22.52
CA GLU A 208 10.65 12.61 -23.09
C GLU A 208 10.45 12.34 -24.60
N VAL A 209 9.21 12.12 -25.05
CA VAL A 209 8.87 12.02 -26.48
C VAL A 209 9.11 13.34 -27.21
N ASN A 210 8.75 14.48 -26.60
CA ASN A 210 9.01 15.79 -27.21
C ASN A 210 10.49 16.14 -27.27
N ASP A 211 11.28 15.81 -26.26
CA ASP A 211 12.74 16.00 -26.26
C ASP A 211 13.40 15.12 -27.33
N THR A 212 12.95 13.87 -27.47
CA THR A 212 13.43 12.95 -28.51
C THR A 212 13.08 13.45 -29.91
N ASN A 213 11.84 13.89 -30.13
CA ASN A 213 11.40 14.48 -31.40
C ASN A 213 12.14 15.79 -31.72
N THR A 214 12.44 16.60 -30.71
CA THR A 214 13.19 17.86 -30.87
C THR A 214 14.65 17.58 -31.18
N ALA A 215 15.26 16.57 -30.55
CA ALA A 215 16.62 16.11 -30.85
C ALA A 215 16.73 15.55 -32.28
N ILE A 216 15.77 14.72 -32.70
CA ILE A 216 15.69 14.19 -34.08
C ILE A 216 15.53 15.34 -35.08
N ARG A 217 14.66 16.32 -34.80
CA ARG A 217 14.47 17.50 -35.66
C ARG A 217 15.73 18.38 -35.74
N LYS A 218 16.51 18.48 -34.66
CA LYS A 218 17.79 19.21 -34.64
C LYS A 218 18.87 18.48 -35.44
N SER A 219 18.92 17.15 -35.36
CA SER A 219 19.83 16.30 -36.14
C SER A 219 19.52 16.33 -37.65
N ASN A 220 18.24 16.34 -38.02
CA ASN A 220 17.81 16.46 -39.42
C ASN A 220 18.00 17.88 -39.99
N ARG A 221 18.07 18.90 -39.13
CA ARG A 221 18.35 20.29 -39.52
C ARG A 221 19.86 20.59 -39.59
N SER A 222 20.69 19.80 -38.92
CA SER A 222 22.17 19.87 -39.04
C SER A 222 22.74 19.02 -40.19
N THR A 223 21.90 18.36 -40.99
CA THR A 223 22.31 17.56 -42.16
C THR A 223 21.84 18.13 -43.49
N SER A 224 21.25 19.33 -43.50
CA SER A 224 20.90 20.07 -44.71
C SER A 224 21.64 21.40 -44.69
N ASN A 225 22.90 21.37 -45.08
CA ASN A 225 23.71 22.43 -45.70
C ASN A 225 25.15 21.91 -45.70
N ASP A 226 25.55 21.19 -46.75
CA ASP A 226 26.69 21.62 -47.55
C ASP A 226 26.86 20.72 -48.76
N ASP A 227 27.16 21.43 -49.84
CA ASP A 227 27.29 20.99 -51.20
C ASP A 227 28.49 20.05 -51.40
N VAL A 228 28.36 19.26 -52.44
CA VAL A 228 29.24 18.20 -52.87
C VAL A 228 30.63 18.75 -53.22
N THR A 229 31.69 18.24 -52.58
CA THR A 229 32.93 17.98 -53.33
C THR A 229 33.72 16.80 -52.76
N SER A 230 34.25 16.03 -53.71
CA SER A 230 34.69 14.64 -53.63
C SER A 230 36.19 14.48 -53.29
N GLY A 231 36.51 13.39 -52.57
CA GLY A 231 37.84 12.76 -52.49
C GLY A 231 38.80 13.37 -51.46
N SER A 232 39.71 12.65 -50.80
CA SER A 232 40.04 11.22 -50.79
C SER A 232 41.10 11.00 -49.68
N ASN A 233 40.92 9.94 -48.89
CA ASN A 233 41.95 9.04 -48.33
C ASN A 233 43.06 9.52 -47.35
N LEU A 234 43.41 8.55 -46.48
CA LEU A 234 44.63 8.36 -45.64
C LEU A 234 44.56 8.93 -44.20
N ARG A 235 44.34 8.15 -43.14
CA ARG A 235 45.07 7.00 -42.53
C ARG A 235 46.20 7.41 -41.56
N GLN A 236 45.89 7.22 -40.27
CA GLN A 236 46.72 6.80 -39.12
C GLN A 236 47.83 7.70 -38.50
N ARG A 237 47.70 7.79 -37.15
CA ARG A 237 48.66 7.46 -36.06
C ARG A 237 49.37 8.59 -35.27
N LYS A 238 49.05 8.58 -33.96
CA LYS A 238 49.94 8.45 -32.78
C LYS A 238 50.61 9.69 -32.14
N PHE A 239 50.11 10.02 -30.94
CA PHE A 239 50.81 10.25 -29.65
C PHE A 239 52.16 11.01 -29.64
N SER A 240 52.22 12.13 -28.90
CA SER A 240 53.15 12.33 -27.75
C SER A 240 52.96 13.69 -27.04
N ASN A 241 53.17 13.64 -25.72
CA ASN A 241 53.13 14.70 -24.71
C ASN A 241 54.03 15.91 -24.96
N SER A 242 53.65 17.09 -24.44
CA SER A 242 54.54 17.96 -23.66
C SER A 242 53.79 19.12 -22.98
N LEU A 243 54.31 19.47 -21.81
CA LEU A 243 53.91 20.41 -20.78
C LEU A 243 54.30 21.87 -21.11
N GLY A 244 53.55 22.84 -20.61
CA GLY A 244 54.11 24.11 -20.14
C GLY A 244 53.48 25.41 -20.65
N THR A 245 52.56 25.95 -19.84
CA THR A 245 52.40 27.34 -19.38
C THR A 245 52.47 28.53 -20.37
N ASP A 246 51.37 29.30 -20.49
CA ASP A 246 51.40 30.74 -20.16
C ASP A 246 50.01 31.36 -19.96
N LYS A 247 49.97 32.35 -19.06
CA LYS A 247 48.80 33.03 -18.47
C LYS A 247 48.32 34.19 -19.35
N HIS A 248 47.02 34.51 -19.36
CA HIS A 248 46.46 35.79 -18.86
C HIS A 248 44.95 35.99 -19.18
N SER A 249 44.28 36.62 -18.21
CA SER A 249 43.02 37.41 -18.24
C SER A 249 41.63 36.74 -18.39
N MET A 250 40.93 36.66 -17.24
CA MET A 250 39.47 36.80 -17.03
C MET A 250 38.98 38.22 -17.44
N PRO A 251 37.70 38.48 -17.80
CA PRO A 251 36.54 38.28 -16.89
C PRO A 251 35.16 37.91 -17.50
N SER A 252 34.38 37.22 -16.67
CA SER A 252 32.92 37.36 -16.42
C SER A 252 31.93 37.49 -17.58
N ALA A 253 31.17 36.41 -17.82
CA ALA A 253 29.78 36.50 -18.27
C ALA A 253 28.90 35.56 -17.43
N SER A 254 28.02 36.19 -16.67
CA SER A 254 26.96 35.64 -15.83
C SER A 254 25.78 35.06 -16.61
N LEU A 255 24.95 34.27 -15.90
CA LEU A 255 23.59 33.81 -16.24
C LEU A 255 23.54 32.68 -17.30
N VAL A 256 22.90 31.53 -17.09
CA VAL A 256 21.64 31.31 -16.37
C VAL A 256 21.72 29.98 -15.59
N SER A 257 21.74 30.09 -14.26
CA SER A 257 21.27 29.02 -13.38
C SER A 257 19.75 29.01 -13.47
N THR A 258 19.15 28.04 -14.14
CA THR A 258 17.73 27.73 -13.99
C THR A 258 17.56 26.82 -12.78
N ASN A 259 17.84 27.34 -11.59
CA ASN A 259 17.24 26.83 -10.37
C ASN A 259 15.80 27.35 -10.32
N HIS A 260 14.89 26.71 -11.06
CA HIS A 260 13.47 26.96 -10.84
C HIS A 260 13.08 26.17 -9.60
N SER A 261 12.96 26.85 -8.46
CA SER A 261 12.26 26.34 -7.29
C SER A 261 10.80 26.09 -7.72
N SER A 262 10.50 24.87 -8.16
CA SER A 262 9.13 24.42 -8.40
C SER A 262 8.38 24.48 -7.07
N GLY A 263 7.55 25.51 -6.91
CA GLY A 263 6.73 25.66 -5.73
C GLY A 263 5.66 24.57 -5.68
N LEU A 264 5.36 24.06 -4.49
CA LEU A 264 4.28 23.10 -4.21
C LEU A 264 2.95 23.51 -4.89
N LEU A 265 2.66 24.81 -4.95
CA LEU A 265 1.45 25.34 -5.58
C LEU A 265 1.43 25.17 -7.11
N ASP A 266 2.58 25.23 -7.77
CA ASP A 266 2.65 25.02 -9.21
C ASP A 266 2.52 23.52 -9.54
N GLU A 267 3.09 22.64 -8.72
CA GLU A 267 2.84 21.19 -8.83
C GLU A 267 1.35 20.85 -8.65
N VAL A 268 0.68 21.47 -7.67
CA VAL A 268 -0.77 21.27 -7.45
C VAL A 268 -1.59 21.77 -8.64
N LYS A 269 -1.26 22.93 -9.22
CA LYS A 269 -1.95 23.45 -10.42
C LYS A 269 -1.79 22.50 -11.61
N VAL A 270 -0.58 21.97 -11.83
CA VAL A 270 -0.31 21.01 -12.91
C VAL A 270 -1.13 19.74 -12.72
N ILE A 271 -1.19 19.21 -11.49
CA ILE A 271 -2.02 18.04 -11.17
C ILE A 271 -3.50 18.34 -11.42
N PHE A 272 -4.00 19.50 -10.99
CA PHE A 272 -5.41 19.86 -11.16
C PHE A 272 -5.82 20.01 -12.63
N LEU A 273 -4.96 20.61 -13.46
CA LEU A 273 -5.17 20.73 -14.90
C LEU A 273 -5.14 19.36 -15.59
N ALA A 274 -4.21 18.49 -15.22
CA ALA A 274 -4.15 17.12 -15.73
C ALA A 274 -5.41 16.31 -15.35
N LEU A 275 -5.86 16.44 -14.09
CA LEU A 275 -7.10 15.83 -13.60
C LEU A 275 -8.32 16.31 -14.40
N TRP A 276 -8.43 17.60 -14.67
CA TRP A 276 -9.55 18.17 -15.42
C TRP A 276 -9.62 17.64 -16.85
N HIS A 277 -8.46 17.53 -17.51
CA HIS A 277 -8.39 17.04 -18.89
C HIS A 277 -8.64 15.52 -18.99
N MET A 278 -8.32 14.76 -17.94
CA MET A 278 -8.45 13.29 -17.91
C MET A 278 -9.67 12.79 -17.13
N LYS A 279 -10.58 13.69 -16.75
CA LYS A 279 -11.69 13.37 -15.82
C LYS A 279 -12.52 12.16 -16.23
N TRP A 280 -12.79 11.96 -17.52
CA TRP A 280 -13.59 10.84 -18.01
C TRP A 280 -12.83 9.51 -17.97
N GLU A 281 -11.55 9.50 -18.37
CA GLU A 281 -10.70 8.31 -18.34
C GLU A 281 -10.46 7.84 -16.91
N LEU A 282 -10.20 8.79 -15.99
CA LEU A 282 -10.05 8.53 -14.57
C LEU A 282 -11.36 8.04 -13.95
N LEU A 283 -12.49 8.65 -14.28
CA LEU A 283 -13.80 8.25 -13.77
C LEU A 283 -14.15 6.82 -14.19
N VAL A 284 -13.89 6.44 -15.46
CA VAL A 284 -14.11 5.07 -15.92
C VAL A 284 -13.16 4.09 -15.22
N SER A 285 -11.87 4.43 -15.13
CA SER A 285 -10.85 3.54 -14.54
C SER A 285 -11.04 3.31 -13.04
N PHE A 286 -11.46 4.35 -12.29
CA PHE A 286 -11.69 4.29 -10.84
C PHE A 286 -13.18 4.13 -10.46
N SER A 287 -14.06 3.97 -11.44
CA SER A 287 -15.47 3.61 -11.21
C SER A 287 -15.67 2.45 -10.23
N PRO A 288 -14.86 1.37 -10.20
CA PRO A 288 -15.10 0.31 -9.23
C PRO A 288 -14.84 0.74 -7.78
N PHE A 289 -13.91 1.66 -7.52
CA PHE A 289 -13.74 2.23 -6.17
C PHE A 289 -14.93 3.12 -5.77
N LEU A 290 -15.43 3.92 -6.72
CA LEU A 290 -16.62 4.75 -6.50
C LEU A 290 -17.85 3.89 -6.18
N MET A 291 -18.02 2.76 -6.87
CA MET A 291 -19.10 1.80 -6.56
C MET A 291 -19.02 1.29 -5.12
N VAL A 292 -17.84 0.88 -4.67
CA VAL A 292 -17.63 0.41 -3.28
C VAL A 292 -17.90 1.54 -2.28
N PHE A 293 -17.44 2.76 -2.56
CA PHE A 293 -17.68 3.91 -1.70
C PHE A 293 -19.16 4.28 -1.58
N VAL A 294 -19.88 4.32 -2.70
CA VAL A 294 -21.33 4.60 -2.71
C VAL A 294 -22.10 3.50 -1.98
N ALA A 295 -21.73 2.23 -2.18
CA ALA A 295 -22.32 1.11 -1.44
C ALA A 295 -22.09 1.25 0.08
N PHE A 296 -20.89 1.66 0.49
CA PHE A 296 -20.57 1.92 1.90
C PHE A 296 -21.38 3.09 2.49
N LEU A 297 -21.53 4.19 1.75
CA LEU A 297 -22.39 5.31 2.19
C LEU A 297 -23.85 4.91 2.31
N ALA A 298 -24.37 4.11 1.36
CA ALA A 298 -25.71 3.56 1.43
C ALA A 298 -25.88 2.66 2.66
N PHE A 299 -24.87 1.83 2.96
CA PHE A 299 -24.83 1.00 4.17
C PHE A 299 -24.85 1.83 5.46
N ILE A 300 -24.05 2.90 5.55
CA ILE A 300 -24.07 3.80 6.72
C ILE A 300 -25.46 4.44 6.87
N ARG A 301 -26.04 4.93 5.76
CA ARG A 301 -27.35 5.58 5.78
C ARG A 301 -28.46 4.61 6.19
N TRP A 302 -28.35 3.34 5.83
CA TRP A 302 -29.26 2.28 6.28
C TRP A 302 -29.09 1.98 7.77
N ASN A 303 -27.85 1.85 8.26
CA ASN A 303 -27.58 1.44 9.65
C ASN A 303 -27.65 2.60 10.67
N GLY A 304 -27.62 3.85 10.22
CA GLY A 304 -27.71 5.02 11.08
C GLY A 304 -26.38 5.46 11.72
N SER A 305 -25.32 4.65 11.68
CA SER A 305 -23.98 5.03 12.15
C SER A 305 -22.88 4.13 11.57
N VAL A 306 -21.63 4.55 11.80
CA VAL A 306 -20.45 3.68 11.74
C VAL A 306 -20.28 3.09 13.15
N VAL A 307 -20.05 1.80 13.28
CA VAL A 307 -19.96 1.09 14.57
C VAL A 307 -18.59 1.33 15.23
N LEU A 308 -18.06 2.55 15.16
CA LEU A 308 -16.81 2.92 15.81
C LEU A 308 -17.10 3.60 17.14
N ASP A 309 -16.60 3.01 18.21
CA ASP A 309 -16.42 3.72 19.47
C ASP A 309 -15.59 4.98 19.21
N HIS A 310 -16.11 6.12 19.66
CA HIS A 310 -15.52 7.46 19.53
C HIS A 310 -14.03 7.56 19.96
N VAL A 311 -13.54 6.57 20.71
CA VAL A 311 -12.17 6.45 21.20
C VAL A 311 -11.14 6.25 20.07
N PHE A 312 -11.51 5.57 18.97
CA PHE A 312 -10.56 5.28 17.88
C PHE A 312 -10.07 6.57 17.19
N TRP A 313 -10.95 7.55 17.00
CA TRP A 313 -10.61 8.81 16.32
C TRP A 313 -9.76 9.75 17.18
N PHE A 314 -10.02 9.83 18.48
CA PHE A 314 -9.20 10.64 19.39
C PHE A 314 -7.80 10.03 19.60
N GLY A 315 -7.71 8.70 19.75
CA GLY A 315 -6.44 7.99 19.88
C GLY A 315 -5.54 8.07 18.64
N PHE A 316 -6.13 8.04 17.44
CA PHE A 316 -5.38 8.10 16.17
C PHE A 316 -4.77 9.48 15.93
N CYS A 317 -5.48 10.57 16.28
CA CYS A 317 -4.93 11.93 16.25
C CYS A 317 -3.78 12.12 17.26
N SER A 318 -3.89 11.55 18.46
CA SER A 318 -2.82 11.63 19.47
C SER A 318 -1.60 10.77 19.13
N CYS A 319 -1.78 9.54 18.62
CA CYS A 319 -0.67 8.68 18.17
C CYS A 319 0.12 9.30 17.00
N CYS A 320 -0.57 10.00 16.09
CA CYS A 320 0.10 10.67 14.98
C CYS A 320 0.94 11.89 15.44
N GLY A 321 0.61 12.50 16.58
CA GLY A 321 1.43 13.52 17.24
C GLY A 321 2.63 12.98 18.01
N SER A 322 2.56 11.73 18.50
CA SER A 322 3.65 11.08 19.24
C SER A 322 4.66 10.36 18.33
N PHE A 323 4.24 9.85 17.16
CA PHE A 323 5.15 9.23 16.18
C PHE A 323 6.18 10.22 15.62
N THR A 324 5.82 11.51 15.49
CA THR A 324 6.74 12.59 15.11
C THR A 324 7.78 12.93 16.19
N LEU A 325 7.54 12.60 17.46
CA LEU A 325 8.45 12.87 18.58
C LEU A 325 9.40 11.69 18.86
N GLN A 326 8.93 10.45 18.76
CA GLN A 326 9.73 9.26 19.09
C GLN A 326 10.76 8.87 18.01
N GLN A 327 10.53 9.22 16.74
CA GLN A 327 11.49 8.91 15.66
C GLN A 327 12.73 9.82 15.64
N ARG A 328 12.73 10.92 16.42
CA ARG A 328 13.86 11.85 16.49
C ARG A 328 15.00 11.39 17.41
N SER A 329 14.81 10.32 18.20
CA SER A 329 15.72 9.97 19.30
C SER A 329 16.33 8.56 19.27
N SER A 330 16.07 7.71 18.26
CA SER A 330 16.53 6.30 18.33
C SER A 330 17.12 5.66 17.07
N CYS A 331 17.53 6.41 16.06
CA CYS A 331 18.34 5.85 14.97
C CYS A 331 19.55 6.73 14.66
N GLY A 332 20.74 6.25 15.04
CA GLY A 332 22.02 6.74 14.51
C GLY A 332 22.16 6.48 13.00
N PRO A 333 23.26 6.92 12.37
CA PRO A 333 23.26 7.31 10.96
C PRO A 333 23.10 6.10 10.03
N VAL A 334 21.92 5.96 9.46
CA VAL A 334 21.61 5.08 8.32
C VAL A 334 21.60 5.98 7.06
N PRO A 335 22.14 5.53 5.91
CA PRO A 335 22.42 6.38 4.75
C PRO A 335 21.20 7.20 4.29
N VAL A 336 21.46 8.50 4.12
CA VAL A 336 20.60 9.69 3.87
C VAL A 336 19.56 9.56 2.74
N ILE A 337 19.57 8.47 1.97
CA ILE A 337 18.65 8.26 0.82
C ILE A 337 17.40 7.44 1.23
N LEU A 338 17.42 6.77 2.39
CA LEU A 338 16.23 6.09 2.92
C LEU A 338 15.16 7.05 3.45
N GLU A 339 15.56 8.27 3.82
CA GLU A 339 14.72 9.28 4.44
C GLU A 339 13.73 9.88 3.43
N GLU A 340 14.16 10.19 2.21
CA GLU A 340 13.44 11.07 1.28
C GLU A 340 12.13 10.45 0.69
N LYS A 341 12.09 9.14 0.47
CA LYS A 341 10.95 8.44 -0.18
C LYS A 341 10.02 7.73 0.81
N ALA A 342 10.54 7.31 1.97
CA ALA A 342 9.71 6.92 3.11
C ALA A 342 9.07 8.17 3.75
N HIS A 343 9.79 9.30 3.79
CA HIS A 343 9.17 10.61 3.95
C HIS A 343 8.12 10.84 2.88
N GLN A 344 8.30 10.50 1.61
CA GLN A 344 7.24 10.79 0.62
C GLN A 344 5.93 10.00 0.87
N PHE A 345 5.97 8.80 1.47
CA PHE A 345 4.78 8.04 1.92
C PHE A 345 4.16 8.64 3.19
N LEU A 346 4.96 8.93 4.23
CA LEU A 346 4.51 9.49 5.52
C LEU A 346 4.22 11.01 5.48
N SER A 347 4.91 11.75 4.61
CA SER A 347 4.70 13.16 4.27
C SER A 347 3.49 13.31 3.35
N SER A 348 3.29 12.43 2.36
CA SER A 348 2.00 12.41 1.66
C SER A 348 0.85 12.07 2.61
N PHE A 349 1.06 11.18 3.59
CA PHE A 349 0.08 10.88 4.63
C PHE A 349 -0.33 12.11 5.48
N CYS A 350 0.62 12.97 5.87
CA CYS A 350 0.34 14.19 6.62
C CYS A 350 -0.01 15.43 5.77
N SER A 351 0.46 15.49 4.51
CA SER A 351 0.38 16.67 3.65
C SER A 351 -0.76 16.60 2.61
N CYS A 352 -1.38 15.43 2.42
CA CYS A 352 -2.52 15.32 1.51
C CYS A 352 -3.72 16.11 2.07
N TYR A 353 -4.12 17.17 1.38
CA TYR A 353 -5.37 17.90 1.63
C TYR A 353 -6.60 16.98 1.65
N CYS A 354 -6.52 15.80 1.03
CA CYS A 354 -7.56 14.77 1.08
C CYS A 354 -7.76 14.24 2.52
N TRP A 355 -6.70 14.14 3.33
CA TRP A 355 -6.78 13.78 4.75
C TRP A 355 -7.37 14.91 5.59
N ARG A 356 -6.95 16.17 5.35
CA ARG A 356 -7.59 17.34 5.98
C ARG A 356 -9.07 17.43 5.59
N LEU A 357 -9.43 17.24 4.31
CA LEU A 357 -10.82 17.22 3.86
C LEU A 357 -11.61 16.06 4.45
N LEU A 358 -11.04 14.84 4.54
CA LEU A 358 -11.70 13.71 5.23
C LEU A 358 -11.93 14.04 6.70
N CYS A 359 -10.91 14.53 7.42
CA CYS A 359 -11.06 14.96 8.81
C CYS A 359 -12.09 16.09 8.97
N THR A 360 -12.14 17.05 8.04
CA THR A 360 -13.12 18.16 8.06
C THR A 360 -14.53 17.66 7.70
N PHE A 361 -14.66 16.71 6.77
CA PHE A 361 -15.93 16.11 6.37
C PHE A 361 -16.52 15.24 7.49
N PHE A 362 -15.68 14.47 8.19
CA PHE A 362 -16.10 13.70 9.36
C PHE A 362 -16.33 14.57 10.61
N GLN A 363 -15.59 15.68 10.79
CA GLN A 363 -15.90 16.70 11.80
C GLN A 363 -17.23 17.42 11.51
N LEU A 364 -17.49 17.83 10.26
CA LEU A 364 -18.79 18.44 9.89
C LEU A 364 -19.96 17.46 10.07
N SER A 365 -19.79 16.19 9.71
CA SER A 365 -20.81 15.16 9.95
C SER A 365 -21.09 14.97 11.45
N SER A 366 -20.11 15.17 12.32
CA SER A 366 -20.31 15.12 13.77
C SER A 366 -21.02 16.37 14.31
N SER A 367 -20.79 17.55 13.73
CA SER A 367 -21.49 18.79 14.13
C SER A 367 -22.94 18.86 13.67
N LEU A 368 -23.29 18.18 12.56
CA LEU A 368 -24.66 18.09 12.05
C LEU A 368 -25.55 17.10 12.84
N SER A 369 -24.96 16.21 13.64
CA SER A 369 -25.70 15.33 14.56
C SER A 369 -25.97 15.97 15.93
N TYR A 370 -25.51 17.20 16.15
CA TYR A 370 -25.72 17.99 17.37
C TYR A 370 -26.53 19.29 17.14
N CYS A 371 -27.26 19.40 16.02
CA CYS A 371 -28.26 20.44 15.79
C CYS A 371 -29.65 19.82 15.56
#